data_AF-A0A218V689-F1
#
_entry.id   AF-A0A218V689-F1
#
_cell.length_a   1.000
_cell.length_b   1.000
_cell.length_c   1.000
_cell.angle_alpha   90.00
_cell.angle_beta   90.00
_cell.angle_gamma   90.00
#
_symmetry.space_group_name_H-M   'P 1'
#
loop_
_entity.id
_entity.type
_entity.pdbx_description
1 polymer ?
#
loop_
_entity_poly.entity_id
_entity_poly.type
_entity_poly.pdbx_seq_one_letter_code
_entity_poly.pdbx_strand_id
1 'polypeptide(L)'
;MKNGKSPVIIDNTNIHAWEMKPYVMMAHENRYEVTFQEPDTPWKFNVQELTRRNTHNVPREKIQRMKEQYEHNVTFHSVLQSERPSRDEGNYSGASAAYGMSPHPTHISAVPRRRPRMTRTNVTFN
;
A
#
# COMPACT_ATOMS: atom_id res chain seq x y z
N MET A 1 -23.72 4.61 -10.93
CA MET A 1 -25.01 3.98 -10.59
C MET A 1 -26.23 4.80 -11.04
N LYS A 2 -26.12 6.11 -11.26
CA LYS A 2 -27.22 7.01 -11.67
C LYS A 2 -28.02 6.64 -12.94
N ASN A 3 -27.45 5.83 -13.84
CA ASN A 3 -28.10 5.46 -15.11
C ASN A 3 -28.96 4.18 -14.99
N GLY A 4 -29.18 3.65 -13.78
CA GLY A 4 -30.01 2.45 -13.56
C GLY A 4 -29.45 1.14 -14.13
N LYS A 5 -28.19 1.10 -14.56
CA LYS A 5 -27.55 -0.12 -15.10
C LYS A 5 -27.32 -1.15 -13.99
N SER A 6 -27.66 -2.41 -14.23
CA SER A 6 -27.48 -3.51 -13.28
C SER A 6 -27.05 -4.80 -14.02
N PRO A 7 -26.09 -5.59 -13.50
CA PRO A 7 -25.31 -5.34 -12.29
C PRO A 7 -24.20 -4.30 -12.47
N VAL A 8 -23.69 -3.76 -11.37
CA VAL A 8 -22.44 -2.99 -11.31
C VAL A 8 -21.44 -3.79 -10.48
N ILE A 9 -20.29 -4.14 -11.05
CA ILE A 9 -19.24 -4.92 -10.39
C ILE A 9 -18.09 -3.98 -10.05
N ILE A 10 -17.67 -4.00 -8.79
CA ILE A 10 -16.49 -3.29 -8.31
C ILE A 10 -15.41 -4.34 -8.05
N ASP A 11 -14.45 -4.46 -8.97
CA ASP A 11 -13.35 -5.41 -8.91
C ASP A 11 -12.07 -4.69 -8.48
N ASN A 12 -11.90 -4.52 -7.17
CA ASN A 12 -10.72 -3.96 -6.56
C ASN A 12 -10.37 -4.78 -5.32
N THR A 13 -9.12 -4.67 -4.86
CA THR A 13 -8.61 -5.49 -3.76
C THR A 13 -9.44 -5.35 -2.47
N ASN A 14 -9.81 -4.11 -2.09
CA ASN A 14 -10.69 -3.80 -0.95
C ASN A 14 -10.45 -4.68 0.29
N ILE A 15 -9.21 -4.68 0.80
CA ILE A 15 -8.84 -5.52 1.94
C ILE A 15 -9.37 -4.97 3.27
N HIS A 16 -9.72 -3.68 3.32
CA HIS A 16 -10.31 -3.03 4.48
C HIS A 16 -11.73 -2.53 4.22
N ALA A 17 -12.60 -2.60 5.22
CA ALA A 17 -13.98 -2.12 5.13
C ALA A 17 -14.09 -0.65 4.71
N TRP A 18 -13.17 0.21 5.18
CA TRP A 18 -13.18 1.63 4.83
C TRP A 18 -12.90 1.89 3.34
N GLU A 19 -12.20 0.99 2.66
CA GLU A 19 -11.96 1.08 1.21
C GLU A 19 -13.26 0.83 0.43
N MET A 20 -14.16 0.01 0.97
CA MET A 20 -15.45 -0.32 0.36
C MET A 20 -16.51 0.76 0.57
N LYS A 21 -16.41 1.53 1.66
CA LYS A 21 -17.37 2.56 2.09
C LYS A 21 -17.86 3.49 0.97
N PRO A 22 -17.01 4.11 0.12
CA PRO A 22 -17.50 4.97 -0.95
C PRO A 22 -18.40 4.26 -1.97
N TYR A 23 -18.14 2.98 -2.27
CA TYR A 23 -18.97 2.21 -3.19
C TYR A 23 -20.32 1.86 -2.56
N VAL A 24 -20.30 1.47 -1.28
CA VAL A 24 -21.51 1.14 -0.51
C VAL A 24 -22.42 2.36 -0.36
N MET A 25 -21.86 3.52 -0.03
CA MET A 25 -22.62 4.78 0.03
C MET A 25 -23.25 5.12 -1.32
N MET A 26 -22.48 5.01 -2.42
CA MET A 26 -23.00 5.28 -3.76
C MET A 26 -24.14 4.31 -4.13
N ALA A 27 -24.02 3.03 -3.79
CA ALA A 27 -25.06 2.04 -4.02
C ALA A 27 -26.33 2.37 -3.23
N HIS A 28 -26.19 2.67 -1.95
CA HIS A 28 -27.30 3.03 -1.07
C HIS A 28 -28.08 4.26 -1.57
N GLU A 29 -27.37 5.34 -1.92
CA GLU A 29 -27.97 6.57 -2.46
C GLU A 29 -28.75 6.33 -3.77
N ASN A 30 -28.33 5.34 -4.56
CA ASN A 30 -28.95 4.99 -5.83
C ASN A 30 -29.89 3.78 -5.71
N ARG A 31 -30.23 3.33 -4.49
CA ARG A 31 -31.14 2.20 -4.21
C ARG A 31 -30.71 0.87 -4.84
N TYR A 32 -29.40 0.62 -4.88
CA TYR A 32 -28.86 -0.68 -5.26
C TYR A 32 -28.74 -1.59 -4.04
N GLU A 33 -29.04 -2.88 -4.24
CA GLU A 33 -28.64 -3.92 -3.29
C GLU A 33 -27.12 -4.12 -3.37
N VAL A 34 -26.49 -4.29 -2.20
CA VAL A 34 -25.04 -4.50 -2.08
C VAL A 34 -24.81 -5.93 -1.62
N THR A 35 -24.03 -6.68 -2.41
CA THR A 35 -23.53 -7.99 -2.03
C THR A 35 -22.00 -7.97 -1.99
N PHE A 36 -21.42 -8.62 -0.98
CA PHE A 36 -19.98 -8.79 -0.86
C PHE A 36 -19.63 -10.20 -1.32
N GLN A 37 -18.72 -10.31 -2.30
CA GLN A 37 -18.36 -11.58 -2.91
C GLN A 37 -16.85 -11.78 -2.82
N GLU A 38 -16.44 -12.88 -2.20
CA GLU A 38 -15.06 -13.35 -2.24
C GLU A 38 -14.87 -14.35 -3.37
N PRO A 39 -13.67 -14.45 -3.97
CA PRO A 39 -13.38 -15.52 -4.92
C PRO A 39 -13.60 -16.90 -4.27
N ASP A 40 -14.41 -17.75 -4.88
CA ASP A 40 -14.54 -19.15 -4.47
C ASP A 40 -13.39 -19.97 -5.04
N THR A 41 -12.22 -19.80 -4.43
CA THR A 41 -11.01 -20.51 -4.85
C THR A 41 -10.28 -21.08 -3.63
N PRO A 42 -9.76 -22.32 -3.70
CA PRO A 42 -9.00 -22.92 -2.59
C PRO A 42 -7.73 -22.14 -2.22
N TRP A 43 -7.24 -21.29 -3.12
CA TRP A 43 -5.96 -20.59 -3.00
C TRP A 43 -6.12 -19.10 -2.61
N LYS A 44 -7.34 -18.60 -2.37
CA LYS A 44 -7.59 -17.18 -2.07
C LYS A 44 -6.79 -16.59 -0.90
N PHE A 45 -6.33 -17.43 0.03
CA PHE A 45 -5.48 -17.05 1.16
C PHE A 45 -4.11 -17.75 1.16
N ASN A 46 -3.73 -18.42 0.07
CA ASN A 46 -2.43 -19.06 -0.07
C ASN A 46 -1.44 -18.09 -0.72
N VAL A 47 -0.55 -17.50 0.08
CA VAL A 47 0.42 -16.49 -0.38
C VAL A 47 1.34 -17.02 -1.48
N GLN A 48 1.72 -18.29 -1.44
CA GLN A 48 2.57 -18.89 -2.47
C GLN A 48 1.83 -18.95 -3.81
N GLU A 49 0.59 -19.44 -3.80
CA GLU A 49 -0.24 -19.48 -5.02
C GLU A 49 -0.59 -18.09 -5.53
N LEU A 50 -0.93 -17.15 -4.64
CA LEU A 50 -1.20 -15.77 -5.00
C LEU A 50 0.02 -15.11 -5.64
N THR A 51 1.21 -15.31 -5.08
CA THR A 51 2.48 -14.80 -5.65
C THR A 51 2.75 -15.42 -7.01
N ARG A 52 2.53 -16.73 -7.17
CA ARG A 52 2.75 -17.45 -8.43
C ARG A 52 1.79 -17.01 -9.54
N ARG A 53 0.55 -16.65 -9.19
CA ARG A 53 -0.53 -16.24 -10.11
C ARG A 53 -0.57 -14.74 -10.39
N ASN A 54 0.16 -13.94 -9.60
CA ASN A 54 0.17 -12.49 -9.68
C ASN A 54 0.81 -11.98 -10.99
N THR A 55 0.04 -11.22 -11.76
CA THR A 55 0.43 -10.63 -13.05
C THR A 55 0.87 -9.16 -12.95
N HIS A 56 0.72 -8.54 -11.78
CA HIS A 56 1.01 -7.13 -11.52
C HIS A 56 2.35 -6.91 -10.80
N ASN A 57 3.16 -7.96 -10.67
CA ASN A 57 4.48 -7.95 -10.04
C ASN A 57 4.47 -7.42 -8.58
N VAL A 58 3.34 -7.55 -7.89
CA VAL A 58 3.24 -7.31 -6.44
C VAL A 58 4.22 -8.22 -5.68
N PRO A 59 5.15 -7.68 -4.86
CA PRO A 59 6.08 -8.49 -4.10
C PRO A 59 5.36 -9.45 -3.13
N ARG A 60 5.96 -10.62 -2.88
CA ARG A 60 5.42 -11.64 -1.97
C ARG A 60 5.15 -11.08 -0.58
N GLU A 61 6.04 -10.24 -0.07
CA GLU A 61 5.96 -9.61 1.24
C GLU A 61 4.75 -8.68 1.33
N LYS A 62 4.42 -7.99 0.23
CA LYS A 62 3.24 -7.14 0.14
C LYS A 62 1.97 -7.97 0.10
N ILE A 63 1.93 -9.08 -0.65
CA ILE A 63 0.80 -10.02 -0.65
C ILE A 63 0.58 -10.61 0.75
N GLN A 64 1.66 -10.98 1.44
CA GLN A 64 1.60 -11.47 2.82
C GLN A 64 0.97 -10.44 3.75
N ARG A 65 1.42 -9.17 3.71
CA ARG A 65 0.84 -8.08 4.50
C ARG A 65 -0.63 -7.83 4.16
N MET A 66 -0.97 -7.80 2.88
CA MET A 66 -2.36 -7.63 2.43
C MET A 66 -3.26 -8.74 2.95
N LYS A 67 -2.78 -9.99 2.95
CA LYS A 67 -3.49 -11.13 3.54
C LYS A 67 -3.66 -10.99 5.05
N GLU A 68 -2.60 -10.59 5.76
CA GLU A 68 -2.65 -10.41 7.22
C GLU A 68 -3.61 -9.30 7.65
N GLN A 69 -3.76 -8.27 6.81
CA GLN A 69 -4.63 -7.13 7.05
C GLN A 69 -6.06 -7.31 6.52
N TYR A 70 -6.34 -8.40 5.79
CA TYR A 70 -7.63 -8.62 5.16
C TYR A 70 -8.74 -8.80 6.20
N GLU A 71 -9.77 -7.97 6.10
CA GLU A 71 -10.94 -8.01 6.97
C GLU A 71 -11.98 -9.00 6.44
N HIS A 72 -12.29 -10.02 7.24
CA HIS A 72 -13.27 -11.05 6.89
C HIS A 72 -14.69 -10.67 7.31
N ASN A 73 -15.68 -11.30 6.67
CA ASN A 73 -17.09 -11.23 7.06
C ASN A 73 -17.64 -9.79 7.11
N VAL A 74 -17.21 -8.95 6.17
CA VAL A 74 -17.70 -7.57 6.07
C VAL A 74 -19.20 -7.55 5.79
N THR A 75 -19.87 -6.61 6.44
CA THR A 75 -21.31 -6.37 6.29
C THR A 75 -21.55 -4.94 5.83
N PHE A 76 -22.74 -4.68 5.33
CA PHE A 76 -23.14 -3.32 4.97
C PHE A 76 -22.95 -2.34 6.15
N HIS A 77 -23.34 -2.76 7.36
CA HIS A 77 -23.22 -1.93 8.57
C HIS A 77 -21.77 -1.71 8.98
N SER A 78 -20.94 -2.76 9.00
CA SER A 78 -19.52 -2.63 9.38
C SER A 78 -18.77 -1.72 8.41
N VAL A 79 -19.10 -1.77 7.12
CA VAL A 79 -18.54 -0.86 6.12
C VAL A 79 -18.98 0.59 6.35
N LEU A 80 -20.24 0.85 6.67
CA LEU A 80 -20.70 2.21 6.97
C LEU A 80 -20.08 2.81 8.24
N GLN A 81 -19.75 1.98 9.23
CA GLN A 81 -19.09 2.40 10.47
C GLN A 81 -17.57 2.48 10.37
N SER A 82 -16.98 1.88 9.35
CA SER A 82 -15.52 1.86 9.18
C SER A 82 -14.94 3.25 8.91
N GLU A 83 -13.71 3.47 9.39
CA GLU A 83 -12.94 4.70 9.22
C GLU A 83 -11.52 4.37 8.77
N ARG A 84 -10.95 5.28 7.97
CA ARG A 84 -9.57 5.16 7.54
C ARG A 84 -8.65 5.51 8.72
N PRO A 85 -7.63 4.70 9.04
CA PRO A 85 -6.67 5.04 10.09
C PRO A 85 -6.00 6.40 9.84
N SER A 86 -5.89 7.20 10.90
CA SER A 86 -5.16 8.48 10.88
C SER A 86 -3.67 8.24 10.63
N ARG A 87 -3.03 9.13 9.85
CA ARG A 87 -1.64 8.97 9.41
C ARG A 87 -0.57 9.15 10.51
N ASP A 88 -0.97 9.47 11.75
CA ASP A 88 -0.05 9.93 12.79
C ASP A 88 0.54 8.83 13.68
N GLU A 89 0.24 7.54 13.45
CA GLU A 89 0.86 6.45 14.22
C GLU A 89 2.13 5.94 13.53
N GLY A 90 3.18 6.76 13.62
CA GLY A 90 4.51 6.48 13.08
C GLY A 90 5.64 6.80 14.06
N ASN A 91 5.66 6.16 15.24
CA ASN A 91 6.87 6.13 16.06
C ASN A 91 7.18 4.70 16.53
N TYR A 92 7.54 3.83 15.57
CA TYR A 92 8.33 2.65 15.89
C TYR A 92 9.76 3.11 16.19
N SER A 93 10.04 3.40 17.45
CA SER A 93 11.40 3.44 17.97
C SER A 93 11.97 2.01 17.98
N GLY A 94 12.38 1.54 16.80
CA GLY A 94 13.30 0.41 16.68
C GLY A 94 14.66 0.85 17.21
N ALA A 95 14.86 0.73 18.53
CA ALA A 95 16.18 0.82 19.14
C ALA A 95 17.05 -0.32 18.59
N SER A 96 17.77 -0.04 17.51
CA SER A 96 18.79 -0.91 16.93
C SER A 96 20.16 -0.36 17.29
N ALA A 97 20.84 -1.12 18.15
CA ALA A 97 22.29 -1.26 18.28
C ALA A 97 23.16 0.00 18.04
N ALA A 98 23.41 0.78 19.09
CA ALA A 98 24.57 1.65 19.17
C ALA A 98 25.73 0.89 19.85
N TYR A 99 26.50 0.16 19.04
CA TYR A 99 27.87 -0.19 19.41
C TYR A 99 28.73 1.08 19.34
N GLY A 100 29.37 1.41 20.47
CA GLY A 100 30.66 2.10 20.53
C GLY A 100 30.68 3.60 20.24
N MET A 101 30.67 4.42 21.29
CA MET A 101 31.23 5.77 21.27
C MET A 101 32.21 5.92 22.45
N SER A 102 33.48 6.15 22.13
CA SER A 102 34.50 6.68 23.06
C SER A 102 35.03 8.00 22.47
N PRO A 103 35.35 9.02 23.28
CA PRO A 103 35.61 10.37 22.79
C PRO A 103 37.10 10.59 22.41
N HIS A 104 37.25 11.46 21.40
CA HIS A 104 38.43 12.04 20.73
C HIS A 104 39.56 12.60 21.64
N PRO A 105 40.82 12.86 21.15
CA PRO A 105 41.08 14.14 20.45
C PRO A 105 42.23 14.24 19.40
N THR A 106 41.96 15.13 18.42
CA THR A 106 42.82 16.10 17.68
C THR A 106 44.17 15.74 17.06
N HIS A 107 44.33 16.00 15.74
CA HIS A 107 45.36 16.93 15.23
C HIS A 107 45.01 17.49 13.84
N ILE A 108 45.48 18.72 13.63
CA ILE A 108 45.23 19.69 12.55
C ILE A 108 46.07 19.37 11.29
N SER A 109 45.56 19.65 10.07
CA SER A 109 46.29 20.43 9.02
C SER A 109 45.57 20.57 7.67
N ALA A 110 45.36 21.84 7.28
CA ALA A 110 45.65 22.49 6.00
C ALA A 110 45.05 22.00 4.63
N VAL A 111 44.26 22.91 4.04
CA VAL A 111 43.86 23.09 2.60
C VAL A 111 45.13 23.41 1.73
N PRO A 112 45.15 23.45 0.35
CA PRO A 112 44.03 23.47 -0.61
C PRO A 112 44.21 22.84 -2.03
N ARG A 113 43.10 22.91 -2.81
CA ARG A 113 42.98 23.03 -4.30
C ARG A 113 43.29 21.81 -5.18
N ARG A 114 42.30 21.40 -6.01
CA ARG A 114 42.19 21.72 -7.46
C ARG A 114 40.93 21.08 -8.07
N ARG A 115 40.13 21.89 -8.77
CA ARG A 115 39.11 21.45 -9.74
C ARG A 115 39.81 21.00 -11.04
N PRO A 116 39.13 20.19 -11.86
CA PRO A 116 38.85 20.67 -13.21
C PRO A 116 37.37 20.58 -13.58
N ARG A 117 36.97 21.52 -14.43
CA ARG A 117 35.69 21.66 -15.13
C ARG A 117 35.95 21.33 -16.60
N MET A 118 35.08 20.56 -17.26
CA MET A 118 34.70 20.67 -18.69
C MET A 118 33.44 19.80 -18.91
N THR A 119 32.24 20.39 -19.13
CA THR A 119 31.54 20.60 -20.44
C THR A 119 31.23 19.31 -21.19
N ARG A 120 29.99 18.81 -21.19
CA ARG A 120 28.78 19.21 -21.98
C ARG A 120 28.69 18.39 -23.28
N THR A 121 27.60 17.63 -23.45
CA THR A 121 26.85 17.49 -24.71
C THR A 121 25.53 16.75 -24.49
N ASN A 122 24.43 17.39 -24.89
CA ASN A 122 23.12 16.77 -25.14
C ASN A 122 23.18 15.93 -26.41
N VAL A 123 22.43 14.81 -26.47
CA VAL A 123 21.80 14.33 -27.72
C VAL A 123 20.49 13.63 -27.37
N THR A 124 19.39 14.14 -27.91
CA THR A 124 18.07 13.50 -28.07
C THR A 124 17.97 12.97 -29.52
N PHE A 125 17.15 11.95 -29.78
CA PHE A 125 16.42 11.55 -31.03
C PHE A 125 16.13 10.03 -30.88
N ASN A 126 14.96 9.45 -31.12
CA ASN A 126 13.67 9.83 -31.73
C ASN A 126 12.52 9.29 -30.87
#